data_AF-A0A379S0Y6-F1
#
_entry.id   AF-A0A379S0Y6-F1
#
_cell.length_a   1.000
_cell.length_b   1.000
_cell.length_c   1.000
_cell.angle_alpha   90.00
_cell.angle_beta   90.00
_cell.angle_gamma   90.00
#
_symmetry.space_group_name_H-M   'P 1'
#
loop_
_entity.id
_entity.type
_entity.pdbx_description
1 polymer ?
#
loop_
_entity_poly.entity_id
_entity_poly.type
_entity_poly.pdbx_seq_one_letter_code
_entity_poly.pdbx_strand_id
1 'polypeptide(L)'
;MVRTGATRADLCARFSLKDTPAALRWLEENQLEEGRECLLRRVISSDGRSRGFINGTAVPLSQLRELGQLLIQIHGQHAHQQLTKPEQQNRCWIAMPTKPL
;
A
#
# COMPACT_ATOMS: atom_id res chain seq x y z
N MET A 1 19.74 -4.93 8.64
CA MET A 1 19.97 -6.40 8.63
C MET A 1 18.65 -7.11 8.29
N VAL A 2 18.50 -7.56 7.05
CA VAL A 2 17.32 -8.32 6.58
C VAL A 2 17.36 -9.70 7.24
N ARG A 3 16.28 -10.11 7.92
CA ARG A 3 16.18 -11.50 8.40
C ARG A 3 16.15 -12.41 7.18
N THR A 4 17.20 -13.23 7.05
CA THR A 4 17.20 -14.48 6.32
C THR A 4 15.98 -15.29 6.77
N GLY A 5 14.94 -15.37 5.95
CA GLY A 5 13.76 -16.20 6.23
C GLY A 5 12.38 -15.62 5.89
N ALA A 6 12.24 -14.34 5.52
CA ALA A 6 10.97 -13.82 5.03
C ALA A 6 10.93 -13.91 3.50
N THR A 7 10.18 -14.89 2.96
CA THR A 7 9.95 -15.07 1.51
C THR A 7 9.20 -13.91 0.86
N ARG A 8 8.69 -12.96 1.65
CA ARG A 8 7.86 -11.85 1.19
C ARG A 8 7.88 -10.66 2.17
N ALA A 9 8.03 -9.45 1.66
CA ALA A 9 7.76 -8.21 2.37
C ALA A 9 6.42 -7.63 1.90
N ASP A 10 5.64 -7.09 2.84
CA ASP A 10 4.30 -6.57 2.60
C ASP A 10 4.22 -5.16 3.18
N LEU A 11 3.92 -4.17 2.33
CA LEU A 11 3.76 -2.78 2.72
C LEU A 11 2.31 -2.41 2.52
N CYS A 12 1.61 -2.01 3.58
CA CYS A 12 0.22 -1.57 3.51
C CYS A 12 0.11 -0.12 4.01
N ALA A 13 -0.69 0.69 3.34
CA ALA A 13 -1.02 2.04 3.76
C ALA A 13 -2.51 2.29 3.52
N ARG A 14 -3.19 2.86 4.51
CA ARG A 14 -4.60 3.23 4.44
C ARG A 14 -4.70 4.74 4.46
N PHE A 15 -5.46 5.29 3.51
CA PHE A 15 -5.67 6.72 3.36
C PHE A 15 -7.16 7.03 3.40
N SER A 16 -7.51 8.16 4.01
CA SER A 16 -8.85 8.72 3.94
C SER A 16 -8.94 9.66 2.74
N LEU A 17 -9.93 9.45 1.88
CA LEU A 17 -10.15 10.25 0.67
C LEU A 17 -11.01 11.50 0.94
N LYS A 18 -11.36 11.76 2.21
CA LYS A 18 -12.29 12.83 2.60
C LYS A 18 -11.86 14.21 2.08
N ASP A 19 -10.56 14.50 2.11
CA ASP A 19 -9.99 15.79 1.72
C ASP A 19 -9.15 15.69 0.43
N THR A 20 -9.36 14.62 -0.35
CA THR A 20 -8.47 14.23 -1.45
C THR A 20 -9.27 13.93 -2.74
N PRO A 21 -10.02 14.91 -3.28
CA PRO A 21 -10.90 14.69 -4.44
C PRO A 21 -10.15 14.26 -5.71
N ALA A 22 -8.88 14.66 -5.86
CA ALA A 22 -8.05 14.23 -6.99
C ALA A 22 -7.76 12.73 -6.98
N ALA A 23 -7.47 12.15 -5.80
CA ALA A 23 -7.27 10.71 -5.68
C ALA A 23 -8.58 9.93 -5.83
N LEU A 24 -9.71 10.48 -5.35
CA LEU A 24 -11.02 9.86 -5.57
C LEU A 24 -11.36 9.77 -7.06
N ARG A 25 -11.20 10.87 -7.82
CA ARG A 25 -11.44 10.84 -9.27
C ARG A 25 -10.54 9.85 -9.99
N TRP A 26 -9.25 9.82 -9.63
CA TRP A 26 -8.33 8.84 -10.22
C TRP A 26 -8.77 7.40 -9.94
N LEU A 27 -9.25 7.11 -8.72
CA LEU A 27 -9.79 5.80 -8.37
C LEU A 27 -11.04 5.46 -9.19
N GLU A 28 -11.98 6.39 -9.33
CA GLU A 28 -13.21 6.20 -10.14
C GLU A 28 -12.89 5.97 -11.63
N GLU A 29 -11.94 6.72 -12.19
CA GLU A 29 -11.49 6.58 -13.59
C GLU A 29 -10.85 5.21 -13.86
N ASN A 30 -10.21 4.62 -12.84
CA ASN A 30 -9.59 3.29 -12.92
C ASN A 30 -10.50 2.16 -12.40
N GLN A 31 -11.73 2.46 -11.95
CA GLN A 31 -12.67 1.51 -11.33
C GLN A 31 -12.06 0.79 -10.12
N LEU A 32 -11.37 1.55 -9.27
CA LEU A 32 -10.67 1.08 -8.08
C LEU A 32 -11.22 1.73 -6.79
N GLU A 33 -12.30 2.49 -6.87
CA GLU A 33 -12.88 3.19 -5.72
C GLU A 33 -13.49 2.22 -4.69
N GLU A 34 -13.26 2.49 -3.40
CA GLU A 34 -13.84 1.73 -2.29
C GLU A 34 -14.40 2.69 -1.25
N GLY A 35 -15.49 3.36 -1.64
CA GLY A 35 -16.16 4.35 -0.81
C GLY A 35 -15.30 5.60 -0.57
N ARG A 36 -14.87 5.83 0.67
CA ARG A 36 -14.14 7.03 1.09
C ARG A 36 -12.74 6.74 1.61
N GLU A 37 -12.27 5.52 1.43
CA GLU A 37 -10.94 5.11 1.88
C GLU A 37 -10.19 4.46 0.73
N CYS A 38 -8.86 4.51 0.83
CA CYS A 38 -7.97 3.88 -0.12
C CYS A 38 -6.94 3.05 0.62
N LEU A 39 -6.94 1.75 0.37
CA LEU A 39 -5.94 0.82 0.85
C LEU A 39 -4.91 0.55 -0.27
N LEU A 40 -3.71 1.07 -0.11
CA LEU A 40 -2.56 0.71 -0.94
C LEU A 40 -1.82 -0.45 -0.30
N ARG A 41 -1.48 -1.45 -1.10
CA ARG A 41 -0.64 -2.57 -0.67
C ARG A 41 0.42 -2.89 -1.73
N ARG A 42 1.66 -3.05 -1.30
CA ARG A 42 2.78 -3.47 -2.14
C ARG A 42 3.42 -4.71 -1.55
N VAL A 43 3.47 -5.76 -2.35
CA VAL A 43 4.05 -7.05 -1.98
C VAL A 43 5.34 -7.23 -2.75
N ILE A 44 6.45 -7.42 -2.04
CA ILE A 44 7.78 -7.65 -2.60
C ILE A 44 8.16 -9.10 -2.27
N SER A 45 8.27 -9.92 -3.30
CA SER A 45 8.70 -11.31 -3.18
C SER A 45 10.22 -11.40 -3.02
N SER A 46 10.71 -12.51 -2.47
CA SER A 46 12.15 -12.78 -2.33
C SER A 46 12.90 -12.91 -3.66
N ASP A 47 12.19 -13.15 -4.77
CA ASP A 47 12.72 -13.15 -6.14
C ASP A 47 12.87 -11.73 -6.73
N GLY A 48 12.57 -10.68 -5.95
CA GLY A 48 12.63 -9.28 -6.37
C GLY A 48 11.38 -8.79 -7.12
N ARG A 49 10.39 -9.65 -7.39
CA ARG A 49 9.14 -9.23 -8.03
C ARG A 49 8.31 -8.42 -7.06
N SER A 50 7.76 -7.31 -7.55
CA SER A 50 6.87 -6.43 -6.80
C SER A 50 5.48 -6.46 -7.41
N ARG A 51 4.44 -6.62 -6.58
CA ARG A 51 3.03 -6.52 -6.97
C ARG A 51 2.35 -5.40 -6.19
N GLY A 52 1.55 -4.59 -6.88
CA GLY A 52 0.73 -3.55 -6.28
C GLY A 52 -0.71 -4.00 -6.15
N PHE A 53 -1.38 -3.50 -5.12
CA PHE A 53 -2.80 -3.68 -4.89
C PHE A 53 -3.41 -2.35 -4.43
N ILE A 54 -4.58 -2.02 -4.95
CA ILE A 54 -5.39 -0.87 -4.56
C ILE A 54 -6.76 -1.42 -4.20
N ASN A 55 -7.23 -1.20 -2.98
CA ASN A 55 -8.55 -1.67 -2.50
C ASN A 55 -8.78 -3.17 -2.77
N GLY A 56 -7.72 -3.97 -2.60
CA GLY A 56 -7.75 -5.42 -2.85
C GLY A 56 -7.55 -5.84 -4.31
N THR A 57 -7.69 -4.94 -5.28
CA THR A 57 -7.49 -5.20 -6.70
C THR A 57 -6.02 -5.14 -7.07
N ALA A 58 -5.52 -6.16 -7.78
CA ALA A 58 -4.14 -6.19 -8.24
C ALA A 58 -3.92 -5.17 -9.38
N VAL A 59 -2.92 -4.31 -9.23
CA VAL A 59 -2.61 -3.25 -10.19
C VAL A 59 -1.13 -3.24 -10.59
N PRO A 60 -0.80 -2.74 -11.79
CA PRO A 60 0.57 -2.41 -12.15
C PRO A 60 1.23 -1.47 -11.14
N LEU A 61 2.55 -1.63 -10.97
CA LEU A 61 3.31 -0.77 -10.06
C LEU A 61 3.29 0.71 -10.49
N SER A 62 3.10 1.00 -11.77
CA SER A 62 2.93 2.36 -12.29
C SER A 62 1.69 3.04 -11.70
N GLN A 63 0.53 2.39 -11.76
CA GLN A 63 -0.73 2.85 -11.18
C GLN A 63 -0.61 3.05 -9.66
N LEU A 64 0.02 2.10 -8.96
CA LEU A 64 0.27 2.22 -7.52
C LEU A 64 1.12 3.46 -7.18
N ARG A 65 2.13 3.77 -8.00
CA ARG A 65 3.00 4.93 -7.82
C ARG A 65 2.29 6.24 -8.11
N GLU A 66 1.50 6.28 -9.17
CA GLU A 66 0.73 7.46 -9.58
C GLU A 66 -0.27 7.87 -8.50
N LEU A 67 -1.10 6.93 -8.04
CA LEU A 67 -2.03 7.19 -6.94
C LEU A 67 -1.30 7.52 -5.63
N GLY A 68 -0.20 6.81 -5.34
CA GLY A 68 0.65 7.11 -4.18
C GLY A 68 1.18 8.54 -4.17
N GLN A 69 1.54 9.10 -5.33
CA GLN A 69 1.97 10.50 -5.43
C GLN A 69 0.84 11.49 -5.13
N LEU A 70 -0.38 11.23 -5.63
CA LEU A 70 -1.55 12.06 -5.35
C LEU A 70 -1.88 12.09 -3.84
N LEU A 71 -1.76 10.93 -3.19
CA LEU A 71 -2.02 10.79 -1.75
C LEU A 71 -0.91 11.42 -0.89
N ILE A 72 0.36 11.29 -1.30
CA ILE A 72 1.49 11.89 -0.59
C ILE A 72 1.49 13.43 -0.70
N GLN A 73 1.11 13.98 -1.85
CA GLN A 73 1.07 15.45 -2.01
C GLN A 73 0.10 16.13 -1.04
N ILE A 74 -1.02 15.48 -0.70
CA ILE A 74 -2.04 16.03 0.20
C ILE A 74 -1.73 15.76 1.68
N HIS A 75 -1.06 14.65 1.99
CA HIS A 75 -0.63 14.32 3.36
C HIS A 75 0.82 14.74 3.69
N GLY A 76 1.50 15.41 2.74
CA GLY A 76 2.93 15.73 2.76
C GLY A 76 3.39 16.71 3.85
N GLN A 77 2.47 17.37 4.56
CA GLN A 77 2.81 18.20 5.73
C GLN A 77 2.85 17.41 7.06
N HIS A 78 2.43 16.14 7.09
CA HIS A 78 2.48 15.30 8.30
C HIS A 78 3.19 13.94 8.11
N ALA A 79 3.75 13.66 6.92
CA ALA A 79 4.28 12.35 6.55
C ALA A 79 5.80 12.33 6.28
N HIS A 80 6.60 13.16 6.97
CA HIS A 80 8.07 13.07 6.86
C HIS A 80 8.67 11.83 7.55
N GLN A 81 7.87 10.98 8.20
CA GLN A 81 8.38 9.77 8.84
C GLN A 81 7.78 8.50 8.22
N GLN A 82 8.66 7.69 7.63
CA GLN A 82 8.53 6.24 7.34
C GLN A 82 8.58 5.75 5.88
N LEU A 83 9.10 6.52 4.92
CA LEU A 83 9.38 5.96 3.57
C LEU A 83 10.83 6.06 3.08
N THR A 84 11.77 6.52 3.91
CA THR A 84 13.20 6.63 3.54
C THR A 84 14.17 6.27 4.67
N LYS A 85 13.92 5.18 5.40
CA LYS A 85 14.99 4.54 6.20
C LYS A 85 14.93 3.02 6.06
N PRO A 86 16.01 2.35 5.62
CA PRO A 86 16.07 0.89 5.47
C PRO A 86 16.26 0.15 6.80
N GLU A 87 15.74 0.69 7.90
CA GLU A 87 15.88 0.13 9.25
C GLU A 87 14.65 0.50 10.08
N GLN A 88 14.23 -0.47 10.90
CA GLN A 88 13.17 -0.44 11.91
C GLN A 88 11.79 -0.95 11.43
N GLN A 89 11.50 -2.26 11.54
CA GLN A 89 11.23 -3.04 12.76
C GLN A 89 9.73 -2.95 13.18
N ASN A 90 9.02 -4.04 12.92
CA ASN A 90 7.85 -4.59 13.63
C ASN A 90 6.59 -3.71 13.80
N ARG A 91 5.57 -3.91 12.95
CA ARG A 91 4.18 -3.96 13.45
C ARG A 91 3.28 -4.88 12.62
N CYS A 92 3.27 -6.12 13.10
CA CYS A 92 2.27 -7.15 12.89
C CYS A 92 0.87 -6.63 13.22
N TRP A 93 -0.12 -6.85 12.35
CA TRP A 93 -1.51 -7.06 12.77
C TRP A 93 -2.16 -8.17 11.91
N ILE A 94 -2.42 -9.27 12.62
CA ILE A 94 -3.36 -10.40 12.40
C ILE A 94 -3.05 -11.41 11.29
N ALA A 95 -2.45 -12.52 11.74
CA ALA A 95 -2.67 -13.85 11.20
C ALA A 95 -4.04 -14.37 11.67
N MET A 96 -4.87 -14.86 10.75
CA MET A 96 -5.86 -15.90 11.05
C MET A 96 -5.53 -17.12 10.17
N PRO A 97 -5.29 -18.31 10.74
CA PRO A 97 -5.15 -19.53 9.97
C PRO A 97 -6.52 -20.20 9.83
N THR A 98 -7.11 -20.19 8.63
CA THR A 98 -8.15 -21.18 8.31
C THR A 98 -7.45 -22.45 7.81
N LYS A 99 -7.40 -23.47 8.66
CA LYS A 99 -7.06 -24.85 8.25
C LYS A 99 -8.17 -25.37 7.30
N PRO A 100 -7.85 -26.13 6.25
CA PRO A 100 -8.84 -26.95 5.57
C PRO A 100 -9.07 -28.26 6.35
N LEU A 101 -10.32 -28.76 6.35
CA LEU A 101 -10.63 -30.17 6.67
C LEU A 101 -10.10 -31.09 5.56
#